data_AF-A0A060C594-F1
#
_entry.id   AF-A0A060C594-F1
#
_cell.length_a   1.000
_cell.length_b   1.000
_cell.length_c   1.000
_cell.angle_alpha   90.00
_cell.angle_beta   90.00
_cell.angle_gamma   90.00
#
_symmetry.space_group_name_H-M   'P 1'
#
loop_
_entity.id
_entity.type
_entity.pdbx_description
1 polymer ?
#
loop_
_entity_poly.entity_id
_entity_poly.type
_entity_poly.pdbx_seq_one_letter_code
_entity_poly.pdbx_strand_id
1 'polypeptide(L)'
;LAPKTFAGQPGLLYEAHDYPVHGRTVDHVILMTYEWGYTHGPAQAVAPLNRVEQVIQYAVSVIPNQKIFMGIPNYGYDWTLPFVRGSSAQSPHQPRRGRTGRPGRRAHLFRRGGAVAALLLLRFQRQTA
;
A
#
# COMPACT_ATOMS: atom_id res chain seq x y z
N LEU A 1 8.41 1.29 3.20
CA LEU A 1 8.83 -0.13 3.13
C LEU A 1 7.71 -0.94 2.53
N ALA A 2 8.02 -1.82 1.57
CA ALA A 2 7.04 -2.75 1.02
C ALA A 2 6.48 -3.66 2.13
N PRO A 3 5.20 -4.07 2.06
CA PRO A 3 4.53 -4.81 3.14
C PRO A 3 5.02 -6.25 3.24
N LYS A 4 6.11 -6.48 3.98
CA LYS A 4 6.64 -7.81 4.25
C LYS A 4 5.91 -8.48 5.41
N THR A 5 5.70 -9.79 5.31
CA THR A 5 5.16 -10.64 6.38
C THR A 5 6.21 -11.59 6.97
N PHE A 6 7.41 -11.68 6.36
CA PHE A 6 8.56 -12.41 6.89
C PHE A 6 9.89 -11.93 6.25
N ALA A 7 11.02 -12.32 6.83
CA ALA A 7 12.35 -11.79 6.48
C ALA A 7 12.80 -12.11 5.05
N GLY A 8 12.72 -13.37 4.64
CA GLY A 8 13.14 -13.84 3.31
C GLY A 8 12.04 -13.82 2.27
N GLN A 9 11.09 -12.89 2.35
CA GLN A 9 9.98 -12.83 1.41
C GLN A 9 10.47 -12.59 -0.02
N PRO A 10 10.24 -13.53 -0.95
CA PRO A 10 10.72 -13.40 -2.32
C PRO A 10 9.87 -12.40 -3.09
N GLY A 11 10.47 -11.81 -4.12
CA GLY A 11 9.79 -10.94 -5.07
C GLY A 11 10.45 -9.58 -5.20
N LEU A 12 10.29 -9.00 -6.39
CA LEU A 12 10.96 -7.78 -6.85
C LEU A 12 10.87 -6.62 -5.84
N LEU A 13 9.72 -6.49 -5.16
CA LEU A 13 9.47 -5.39 -4.24
C LEU A 13 9.91 -5.67 -2.79
N TYR A 14 10.31 -6.91 -2.45
CA TYR A 14 10.51 -7.33 -1.05
C TYR A 14 11.96 -7.64 -0.67
N GLU A 15 12.75 -8.11 -1.64
CA GLU A 15 14.10 -8.63 -1.38
C GLU A 15 15.08 -7.55 -0.94
N ALA A 16 14.92 -6.32 -1.44
CA ALA A 16 15.80 -5.19 -1.09
C ALA A 16 15.50 -4.54 0.29
N HIS A 17 14.48 -5.01 1.01
CA HIS A 17 14.06 -4.41 2.30
C HIS A 17 14.41 -5.30 3.49
N ASP A 18 15.47 -4.95 4.21
CA ASP A 18 15.87 -5.59 5.46
C ASP A 18 15.30 -4.79 6.65
N TYR A 19 14.18 -5.29 7.20
CA TYR A 19 13.48 -4.66 8.33
C TYR A 19 14.37 -4.52 9.58
N PRO A 20 15.07 -5.56 10.06
CA PRO A 20 16.02 -5.43 11.15
C PRO A 20 17.08 -4.34 10.94
N VAL A 21 17.68 -4.25 9.75
CA VAL A 21 18.68 -3.22 9.45
C VAL A 21 18.05 -1.84 9.49
N HIS A 22 16.87 -1.64 8.90
CA HIS A 22 16.16 -0.37 8.96
C HIS A 22 15.84 0.02 10.42
N GLY A 23 15.30 -0.90 11.22
CA GLY A 23 14.96 -0.61 12.63
C GLY A 23 16.14 -0.14 13.48
N ARG A 24 17.36 -0.57 13.15
CA ARG A 24 18.61 -0.15 13.81
C ARG A 24 19.16 1.18 13.28
N THR A 25 18.98 1.47 12.00
CA THR A 25 19.71 2.56 11.31
C THR A 25 18.91 3.84 11.12
N VAL A 26 17.59 3.76 11.01
CA VAL A 26 16.74 4.94 10.78
C VAL A 26 15.97 5.34 12.03
N ASP A 27 15.55 6.60 12.09
CA ASP A 27 14.72 7.11 13.18
C ASP A 27 13.31 6.53 13.11
N HIS A 28 12.72 6.53 11.91
CA HIS A 28 11.37 6.02 11.66
C HIS A 28 11.25 5.30 10.31
N VAL A 29 10.30 4.37 10.22
CA VAL A 29 9.90 3.68 9.00
C VAL A 29 8.42 3.93 8.72
N ILE A 30 8.07 4.06 7.45
CA ILE A 30 6.68 4.08 6.99
C ILE A 30 6.41 2.76 6.26
N LEU A 31 5.48 1.96 6.76
CA LEU A 31 5.05 0.71 6.14
C LEU A 31 3.94 1.01 5.12
N MET A 32 4.15 0.61 3.87
CA MET A 32 3.16 0.80 2.81
C MET A 32 2.17 -0.38 2.81
N THR A 33 1.35 -0.47 3.85
CA THR A 33 0.37 -1.54 4.07
C THR A 33 -0.85 -1.41 3.16
N TYR A 34 -0.63 -1.36 1.85
CA TYR A 34 -1.63 -1.27 0.78
C TYR A 34 -1.08 -1.86 -0.54
N GLU A 35 -1.81 -1.71 -1.65
CA GLU A 35 -1.53 -2.29 -2.98
C GLU A 35 -1.77 -3.81 -3.15
N TRP A 36 -2.64 -4.44 -2.34
CA TRP A 36 -3.09 -5.80 -2.66
C TRP A 36 -4.08 -5.81 -3.83
N GLY A 37 -5.13 -4.99 -3.74
CA GLY A 37 -5.93 -4.60 -4.89
C GLY A 37 -5.28 -3.42 -5.59
N TYR A 38 -4.71 -3.65 -6.77
CA TYR A 38 -4.01 -2.64 -7.56
C TYR A 38 -4.64 -2.48 -8.95
N THR A 39 -4.26 -1.43 -9.67
CA THR A 39 -4.94 -0.98 -10.92
C THR A 39 -5.03 -2.05 -12.01
N HIS A 40 -4.02 -2.90 -12.15
CA HIS A 40 -3.96 -3.93 -13.22
C HIS A 40 -4.28 -5.33 -12.70
N GLY A 41 -4.69 -5.43 -11.44
CA GLY A 41 -5.11 -6.67 -10.80
C GLY A 41 -6.63 -6.86 -10.86
N PRO A 42 -7.10 -8.07 -10.50
CA PRO A 42 -8.52 -8.31 -10.28
C PRO A 42 -9.06 -7.44 -9.13
N ALA A 43 -10.38 -7.27 -9.08
CA ALA A 43 -11.03 -6.53 -8.01
C ALA A 43 -10.73 -7.15 -6.64
N GLN A 44 -10.09 -6.38 -5.76
CA GLN A 44 -9.70 -6.79 -4.42
C GLN A 44 -9.61 -5.56 -3.51
N ALA A 45 -9.70 -5.76 -2.20
CA ALA A 45 -9.39 -4.68 -1.25
C ALA A 45 -7.96 -4.15 -1.41
N VAL A 46 -7.82 -2.82 -1.45
CA VAL A 46 -6.52 -2.14 -1.55
C VAL A 46 -5.65 -2.46 -0.32
N ALA A 47 -6.25 -2.48 0.87
CA ALA A 47 -5.61 -2.82 2.14
C ALA A 47 -6.52 -3.74 2.98
N PRO A 48 -6.55 -5.06 2.70
CA PRO A 48 -7.36 -6.01 3.47
C PRO A 48 -6.79 -6.19 4.89
N LEU A 49 -7.66 -6.05 5.89
CA LEU A 49 -7.28 -5.98 7.31
C LEU A 49 -6.37 -7.14 7.76
N ASN A 50 -6.70 -8.37 7.37
CA ASN A 50 -5.92 -9.55 7.72
C ASN A 50 -4.48 -9.52 7.16
N ARG A 51 -4.26 -8.89 5.99
CA ARG A 51 -2.92 -8.74 5.42
C ARG A 51 -2.15 -7.60 6.08
N VAL A 52 -2.83 -6.50 6.37
CA VAL A 52 -2.25 -5.40 7.14
C VAL A 52 -1.77 -5.89 8.49
N GLU A 53 -2.58 -6.68 9.20
CA GLU A 53 -2.23 -7.26 10.49
C GLU A 53 -0.97 -8.13 10.42
N GLN A 54 -0.86 -9.02 9.43
CA GLN A 54 0.34 -9.85 9.21
C GLN A 54 1.61 -9.01 9.05
N VAL A 55 1.52 -7.89 8.33
CA VAL A 55 2.67 -6.99 8.12
C VAL A 55 3.06 -6.31 9.42
N ILE A 56 2.09 -5.84 10.20
CA ILE A 56 2.34 -5.19 11.48
C ILE A 56 2.95 -6.19 12.47
N GLN A 57 2.40 -7.40 12.56
CA GLN A 57 2.92 -8.47 13.44
C GLN A 57 4.39 -8.78 13.12
N TYR A 58 4.74 -8.93 11.85
CA TYR A 58 6.13 -9.11 11.46
C TYR A 58 6.97 -7.88 11.78
N ALA A 59 6.52 -6.68 11.41
CA ALA A 59 7.29 -5.45 11.60
C ALA A 59 7.66 -5.22 13.07
N VAL A 60 6.71 -5.36 14.01
CA VAL A 60 6.98 -5.14 15.44
C VAL A 60 7.87 -6.22 16.05
N SER A 61 7.99 -7.40 15.42
CA SER A 61 8.92 -8.44 15.88
C SER A 61 10.39 -8.12 15.58
N VAL A 62 10.66 -7.20 14.65
CA VAL A 62 12.03 -6.91 14.17
C VAL A 62 12.39 -5.41 14.15
N ILE A 63 11.42 -4.51 14.36
CA ILE A 63 11.60 -3.06 14.43
C ILE A 63 10.97 -2.57 15.74
N PRO A 64 11.66 -1.70 16.52
CA PRO A 64 11.06 -1.08 17.70
C PRO A 64 9.74 -0.35 17.34
N ASN A 65 8.67 -0.62 18.08
CA ASN A 65 7.31 -0.17 17.72
C ASN A 65 7.19 1.36 17.60
N GLN A 66 7.90 2.12 18.42
CA GLN A 66 7.93 3.58 18.40
C GLN A 66 8.53 4.19 17.13
N LYS A 67 9.21 3.37 16.31
CA LYS A 67 9.76 3.79 15.01
C LYS A 67 8.80 3.54 13.85
N ILE A 68 7.67 2.88 14.06
CA ILE A 68 6.80 2.41 12.97
C ILE A 68 5.61 3.35 12.75
N PHE A 69 5.50 3.87 11.53
CA PHE A 69 4.28 4.49 11.02
C PHE A 69 3.58 3.57 10.03
N MET A 70 2.27 3.37 10.21
CA MET A 70 1.43 2.58 9.31
C MET A 70 0.81 3.47 8.24
N GLY A 71 1.10 3.18 6.97
CA GLY A 71 0.48 3.86 5.84
C GLY A 71 -0.93 3.35 5.58
N ILE A 72 -1.89 4.26 5.45
CA ILE A 72 -3.29 3.96 5.11
C ILE A 72 -3.58 4.57 3.73
N PRO A 73 -4.11 3.80 2.77
CA PRO A 73 -4.44 4.33 1.46
C PRO A 73 -5.67 5.25 1.57
N ASN A 74 -5.60 6.41 0.92
CA ASN A 74 -6.72 7.36 0.82
C ASN A 74 -7.45 7.26 -0.54
N TYR A 75 -7.18 6.20 -1.30
CA TYR A 75 -7.76 5.93 -2.61
C TYR A 75 -8.32 4.51 -2.69
N GLY A 76 -9.11 4.29 -3.73
CA GLY A 76 -9.65 2.99 -4.11
C GLY A 76 -9.68 2.89 -5.64
N TYR A 77 -10.14 1.75 -6.16
CA TYR A 77 -10.29 1.55 -7.59
C TYR A 77 -11.72 1.12 -7.96
N ASP A 78 -12.13 1.49 -9.17
CA ASP A 78 -13.34 1.04 -9.84
C ASP A 78 -12.96 0.05 -10.94
N TRP A 79 -13.25 -1.23 -10.72
CA TRP A 79 -12.97 -2.30 -11.66
C TRP A 79 -14.19 -2.61 -12.54
N THR A 80 -13.96 -2.81 -13.83
CA THR A 80 -14.96 -3.38 -14.75
C THR A 80 -14.94 -4.89 -14.65
N LEU A 81 -16.12 -5.52 -14.52
CA LEU A 81 -16.26 -6.97 -14.42
C LEU A 81 -16.84 -7.58 -15.71
N PRO A 82 -16.45 -8.82 -16.07
CA PRO A 82 -15.43 -9.65 -15.41
C PRO A 82 -14.00 -9.11 -15.65
N PHE A 83 -13.06 -9.47 -14.77
CA PHE A 83 -11.65 -9.10 -14.96
C PHE A 83 -11.09 -9.77 -16.22
N VAL A 84 -10.45 -8.97 -17.08
CA VAL A 84 -9.71 -9.45 -18.25
C VAL A 84 -8.26 -8.99 -18.12
N ARG A 85 -7.30 -9.90 -18.31
CA ARG A 85 -5.87 -9.55 -18.26
C ARG A 85 -5.58 -8.45 -19.28
N GLY A 86 -4.90 -7.39 -18.87
CA GLY A 86 -4.65 -6.19 -19.67
C GLY A 86 -5.72 -5.09 -19.52
N SER A 87 -6.81 -5.33 -18.78
CA SER A 87 -7.70 -4.26 -18.35
C SER A 87 -7.12 -3.49 -17.15
N SER A 88 -7.50 -2.23 -17.00
CA SER A 88 -7.08 -1.35 -15.91
C SER A 88 -8.29 -0.79 -15.17
N ALA A 89 -8.22 -0.78 -13.85
CA ALA A 89 -9.18 -0.11 -13.01
C ALA A 89 -9.08 1.41 -13.16
N GLN A 90 -10.14 2.13 -12.82
CA GLN A 90 -10.17 3.59 -12.82
C GLN A 90 -10.12 4.12 -11.39
N SER A 91 -9.60 5.33 -11.21
CA SER A 91 -9.78 6.02 -9.93
C SER A 91 -11.23 6.51 -9.83
N PRO A 92 -11.93 6.34 -8.69
CA PRO A 92 -13.33 6.73 -8.53
C PRO A 92 -13.62 8.21 -8.82
N HIS A 93 -12.61 9.08 -8.72
CA HIS A 93 -12.72 10.52 -8.97
C HIS A 93 -12.39 10.94 -10.41
N GLN A 94 -11.96 10.01 -11.27
CA GLN A 94 -11.57 10.35 -12.63
C GLN A 94 -12.80 10.46 -13.57
N PRO A 95 -12.93 11.53 -14.38
CA PRO A 95 -13.99 11.65 -15.36
C PRO A 95 -13.96 10.48 -16.35
N ARG A 96 -15.12 9.85 -16.57
CA ARG A 96 -15.26 8.69 -17.44
C ARG A 96 -14.82 9.05 -18.86
N ARG A 97 -13.70 8.50 -19.33
CA ARG A 97 -13.36 8.56 -20.76
C ARG A 97 -14.42 7.77 -21.55
N GLY A 98 -14.96 8.41 -22.59
CA GLY A 98 -16.14 7.97 -23.33
C GLY A 98 -16.12 6.50 -23.72
N ARG A 99 -17.08 5.73 -23.18
CA ARG A 99 -17.50 4.43 -23.71
C ARG A 99 -19.02 4.39 -23.76
N THR A 100 -19.56 4.56 -24.96
CA THR A 100 -20.92 4.24 -25.35
C THR A 100 -21.05 2.72 -25.41
N GLY A 101 -21.43 2.07 -24.31
CA GLY A 101 -21.63 0.63 -24.26
C GLY A 101 -22.34 0.19 -22.99
N ARG A 102 -23.20 -0.84 -23.10
CA ARG A 102 -24.07 -1.35 -22.03
C ARG A 102 -23.34 -1.48 -20.68
N PRO A 103 -23.97 -1.08 -19.56
CA PRO A 103 -23.33 -1.08 -18.25
C PRO A 103 -22.98 -2.51 -17.82
N GLY A 104 -21.71 -2.89 -17.94
CA GLY A 104 -21.16 -4.08 -17.30
C GLY A 104 -21.20 -3.93 -15.77
N ARG A 105 -21.30 -5.05 -15.04
CA ARG A 105 -21.25 -5.06 -13.57
C ARG A 105 -19.93 -4.42 -13.10
N ARG A 106 -19.99 -3.57 -12.07
CA ARG A 106 -18.83 -2.85 -11.50
C ARG A 106 -18.63 -3.20 -10.05
N ALA A 107 -17.39 -3.10 -9.59
CA ALA A 107 -17.03 -3.19 -8.18
C ALA A 107 -16.35 -1.88 -7.76
N HIS A 108 -16.93 -1.21 -6.76
CA HIS A 108 -16.38 -0.01 -6.15
C HIS A 108 -15.94 -0.32 -4.72
N LEU A 109 -14.75 0.11 -4.32
CA LEU A 109 -14.32 0.04 -2.94
C LEU A 109 -13.76 1.39 -2.50
N PHE A 110 -14.51 2.08 -1.65
CA PHE A 110 -14.18 3.40 -1.11
C PHE A 110 -14.35 3.37 0.42
N ARG A 111 -13.37 3.87 1.17
CA ARG A 111 -13.52 4.14 2.60
C ARG A 111 -13.24 5.62 2.85
N ARG A 112 -14.23 6.36 3.35
CA ARG A 112 -14.09 7.76 3.78
C ARG A 112 -13.13 7.85 4.98
N GLY A 113 -12.15 8.76 4.89
CA GLY A 113 -11.26 9.14 6.00
C GLY A 113 -9.93 9.64 5.46
N GLY A 114 -9.77 10.96 5.35
CA GLY A 114 -8.59 11.58 4.78
C GLY A 114 -7.38 11.57 5.72
N ALA A 115 -6.23 11.21 5.17
CA ALA A 115 -4.92 11.81 5.44
C ALA A 115 -3.93 11.34 4.37
N VAL A 116 -3.03 12.24 3.97
CA VAL A 116 -2.03 12.09 2.92
C VAL A 116 -0.78 11.42 3.51
N ALA A 117 -0.17 10.47 2.79
CA ALA A 117 1.21 10.05 3.06
C ALA A 117 1.96 9.87 1.73
N ALA A 118 2.53 10.98 1.27
CA ALA A 118 3.56 11.02 0.25
C ALA A 118 4.92 10.65 0.88
N LEU A 119 5.76 10.00 0.09
CA LEU A 119 7.14 9.59 0.33
C LEU A 119 7.96 10.71 1.02
N LEU A 120 8.38 10.50 2.27
CA LEU A 120 9.36 11.36 2.92
C LEU A 120 10.32 10.49 3.75
N LEU A 121 11.54 10.33 3.23
CA LEU A 121 12.67 9.82 4.01
C LEU A 121 13.23 11.02 4.79
N LEU A 122 12.76 11.24 6.02
CA LEU A 122 13.27 12.31 6.87
C LEU A 122 14.62 11.89 7.46
N ARG A 123 15.71 12.46 6.93
CA ARG A 123 16.97 12.62 7.68
C ARG A 123 16.94 14.00 8.31
N PHE A 124 16.78 14.09 9.62
CA PHE A 124 17.00 15.36 10.34
C PHE A 124 18.48 15.43 10.70
N GLN A 125 19.23 16.30 10.03
CA GLN A 125 20.61 16.64 10.42
C GLN A 125 20.53 17.42 11.73
N ARG A 126 21.04 16.85 12.82
CA ARG A 126 21.40 17.61 14.02
C ARG A 126 22.52 18.58 13.63
N GLN A 127 22.22 19.87 13.54
CA GLN A 127 23.23 20.90 13.74
C GLN A 127 23.37 21.11 15.24
N THR A 128 24.49 20.62 15.77
CA THR A 128 25.06 21.05 17.03
C THR A 128 25.77 22.38 16.83
N ALA A 129 25.40 23.39 17.62
CA ALA A 129 26.30 24.40 18.18
C ALA A 129 25.65 24.92 19.47
#